data_AF-A0A536C9G9-F1
#
_entry.id   AF-A0A536C9G9-F1
#
_cell.length_a   1.000
_cell.length_b   1.000
_cell.length_c   1.000
_cell.angle_alpha   90.00
_cell.angle_beta   90.00
_cell.angle_gamma   90.00
#
_symmetry.space_group_name_H-M   'P 1'
#
loop_
_entity.id
_entity.type
_entity.pdbx_description
1 polymer ?
#
loop_
_entity_poly.entity_id
_entity_poly.type
_entity_poly.pdbx_seq_one_letter_code
_entity_poly.pdbx_strand_id
1 'polypeptide(L)'
;MRRRVDARRPAGLARVGPGGCDRLGAGLGIRRLTFDARLVDALGRDSHIQFHPQTEARDIRTGDGGSASVISAAGEVRARVVVVADGLRSLFRHRLGWTVGPRPPYRYGIVAHWTMDAPVDPWVRITFDHGLEVYEGPVAGNQRMVGLLCYQDRMREFGGRLEARYREIARALRPALRDADLVGSVSAVGPFWHQASTVAQDGVFLIGDAAGFTDPITGEGVAAGLRQARAFAAALESVNPERTYRQAHRRITKDPRRVAALFLRLSRTPALVERAMRSHERAPQTLTTLLGIGFGYWGFNRITPREWIRMFSGH
;
A
#
# COMPACT_ATOMS: atom_id res chain seq x y z
N MET A 1 -14.37 20.17 -44.91
CA MET A 1 -14.71 18.74 -44.69
C MET A 1 -14.54 18.44 -43.20
N ARG A 2 -15.66 18.44 -42.45
CA ARG A 2 -15.73 18.37 -40.99
C ARG A 2 -15.50 16.92 -40.51
N ARG A 3 -14.64 16.70 -39.51
CA ARG A 3 -14.67 15.49 -38.66
C ARG A 3 -14.92 15.89 -37.21
N ARG A 4 -16.04 15.41 -36.66
CA ARG A 4 -16.41 15.47 -35.24
C ARG A 4 -15.39 14.68 -34.43
N VAL A 5 -14.82 15.30 -33.41
CA VAL A 5 -14.14 14.61 -32.31
C VAL A 5 -15.21 14.31 -31.27
N ASP A 6 -15.59 13.04 -31.14
CA ASP A 6 -16.55 12.58 -30.14
C ASP A 6 -15.80 12.36 -28.81
N ALA A 7 -16.08 13.22 -27.83
CA ALA A 7 -15.41 13.31 -26.54
C ALA A 7 -15.92 12.26 -25.52
N ARG A 8 -16.11 11.00 -25.95
CA ARG A 8 -16.66 9.91 -25.10
C ARG A 8 -15.83 8.62 -25.12
N ARG A 9 -14.52 8.71 -24.94
CA ARG A 9 -13.69 7.56 -24.53
C ARG A 9 -12.81 7.96 -23.35
N PRO A 10 -12.94 7.34 -22.17
CA PRO A 10 -11.96 7.56 -21.10
C PRO A 10 -10.60 7.10 -21.61
N ALA A 11 -9.63 8.00 -21.57
CA ALA A 11 -8.26 7.74 -21.97
C ALA A 11 -7.65 6.67 -21.06
N GLY A 12 -7.12 5.61 -21.67
CA GLY A 12 -6.17 4.70 -21.04
C GLY A 12 -6.77 3.64 -20.12
N LEU A 13 -6.77 2.39 -20.59
CA LEU A 13 -7.02 1.20 -19.77
C LEU A 13 -5.72 0.37 -19.73
N ALA A 14 -4.98 0.40 -18.62
CA ALA A 14 -3.91 -0.56 -18.39
C ALA A 14 -4.48 -1.77 -17.62
N ARG A 15 -4.34 -2.97 -18.20
CA ARG A 15 -4.69 -4.25 -17.55
C ARG A 15 -3.38 -4.90 -17.09
N VAL A 16 -3.20 -5.07 -15.79
CA VAL A 16 -2.01 -5.69 -15.24
C VAL A 16 -2.35 -7.10 -14.79
N GLY A 17 -1.72 -8.09 -15.42
CA GLY A 17 -1.92 -9.49 -15.10
C GLY A 17 -0.91 -10.42 -15.76
N PRO A 18 -0.50 -11.53 -15.12
CA PRO A 18 0.32 -12.53 -15.80
C PRO A 18 -0.53 -13.20 -16.88
N GLY A 19 -0.10 -13.07 -18.14
CA GLY A 19 -0.61 -13.91 -19.20
C GLY A 19 -0.29 -15.36 -18.88
N GLY A 20 -1.33 -16.19 -18.79
CA GLY A 20 -1.32 -17.66 -18.77
C GLY A 20 -0.15 -18.35 -18.07
N CYS A 21 -0.26 -18.62 -16.76
CA CYS A 21 0.27 -19.82 -16.10
C CYS A 21 -0.18 -19.87 -14.64
N ASP A 22 -0.63 -21.04 -14.17
CA ASP A 22 -0.85 -21.54 -12.80
C ASP A 22 -1.22 -20.59 -11.65
N ARG A 23 -2.25 -21.02 -10.89
CA ARG A 23 -2.89 -20.36 -9.72
C ARG A 23 -1.95 -19.96 -8.56
N LEU A 24 -0.65 -20.27 -8.62
CA LEU A 24 0.34 -19.98 -7.58
C LEU A 24 1.03 -18.61 -7.73
N GLY A 25 0.76 -17.85 -8.79
CA GLY A 25 1.39 -16.54 -9.06
C GLY A 25 0.46 -15.32 -9.08
N ALA A 26 -0.84 -15.49 -8.81
CA ALA A 26 -1.83 -14.40 -8.92
C ALA A 26 -2.05 -13.66 -7.60
N GLY A 27 -2.18 -12.33 -7.66
CA GLY A 27 -2.64 -11.52 -6.53
C GLY A 27 -4.13 -11.74 -6.22
N LEU A 28 -4.53 -11.56 -4.97
CA LEU A 28 -5.91 -11.75 -4.53
C LEU A 28 -6.54 -10.43 -4.07
N GLY A 29 -7.72 -10.12 -4.59
CA GLY A 29 -8.62 -9.12 -4.02
C GLY A 29 -9.41 -9.71 -2.87
N ILE A 30 -9.22 -9.21 -1.65
CA ILE A 30 -9.89 -9.70 -0.45
C ILE A 30 -10.30 -8.54 0.48
N ARG A 31 -11.48 -8.65 1.10
CA ARG A 31 -11.88 -7.76 2.21
C ARG A 31 -10.91 -7.90 3.38
N ARG A 32 -10.26 -6.80 3.77
CA ARG A 32 -9.31 -6.78 4.89
C ARG A 32 -9.88 -7.29 6.20
N LEU A 33 -11.14 -6.99 6.51
CA LEU A 33 -11.80 -7.51 7.72
C LEU A 33 -11.87 -9.04 7.72
N THR A 34 -12.11 -9.66 6.56
CA THR A 34 -12.14 -11.12 6.43
C THR A 34 -10.73 -11.72 6.49
N PHE A 35 -9.76 -11.09 5.84
CA PHE A 35 -8.36 -11.53 5.88
C PHE A 35 -7.80 -11.46 7.31
N ASP A 36 -7.97 -10.33 7.99
CA ASP A 36 -7.45 -10.08 9.33
C ASP A 36 -8.15 -10.97 10.37
N ALA A 37 -9.46 -11.22 10.25
CA ALA A 37 -10.19 -12.16 11.13
C ALA A 37 -9.60 -13.57 11.07
N ARG A 38 -9.24 -14.07 9.88
CA ARG A 38 -8.59 -15.38 9.74
C ARG A 38 -7.22 -15.44 10.40
N LEU A 39 -6.49 -14.32 10.46
CA LEU A 39 -5.24 -14.25 11.21
C LEU A 39 -5.52 -14.34 12.71
N VAL A 40 -6.51 -13.61 13.22
CA VAL A 40 -6.92 -13.68 14.63
C VAL A 40 -7.36 -15.11 15.01
N ASP A 41 -8.16 -15.75 14.16
CA ASP A 41 -8.59 -17.15 14.35
C ASP A 41 -7.40 -18.14 14.35
N ALA A 42 -6.33 -17.82 13.63
CA ALA A 42 -5.10 -18.62 13.66
C ALA A 42 -4.32 -18.40 14.96
N LEU A 43 -4.24 -17.16 15.47
CA LEU A 43 -3.59 -16.87 16.74
C LEU A 43 -4.24 -17.63 17.90
N GLY A 44 -5.57 -17.68 17.94
CA GLY A 44 -6.31 -18.39 19.00
C GLY A 44 -6.12 -19.91 19.03
N ARG A 45 -5.53 -20.50 17.98
CA ARG A 45 -5.24 -21.93 17.89
C ARG A 45 -3.78 -22.28 18.21
N ASP A 46 -2.91 -21.28 18.36
CA ASP A 46 -1.50 -21.48 18.70
C ASP A 46 -1.28 -21.33 20.21
N SER A 47 -0.96 -22.42 20.89
CA SER A 47 -0.73 -22.44 22.34
C SER A 47 0.48 -21.61 22.79
N HIS A 48 1.38 -21.24 21.89
CA HIS A 48 2.53 -20.39 22.20
C HIS A 48 2.21 -18.90 22.16
N ILE A 49 1.01 -18.51 21.70
CA ILE A 49 0.62 -17.11 21.54
C ILE A 49 -0.47 -16.77 22.56
N GLN A 50 -0.17 -15.80 23.42
CA GLN A 50 -1.18 -15.18 24.28
C GLN A 50 -1.73 -13.94 23.57
N PHE A 51 -2.97 -14.04 23.10
CA PHE A 51 -3.64 -12.94 22.40
C PHE A 51 -4.56 -12.18 23.36
N HIS A 52 -4.28 -10.89 23.57
CA HIS A 52 -5.05 -10.00 24.44
C HIS A 52 -5.81 -8.95 23.61
N PRO A 53 -7.03 -9.27 23.10
CA PRO A 53 -7.84 -8.28 22.38
C PRO A 53 -8.27 -7.15 23.33
N GLN A 54 -8.66 -6.01 22.76
CA GLN A 54 -9.16 -4.84 23.50
C GLN A 54 -8.19 -4.31 24.59
N THR A 55 -6.91 -4.66 24.48
CA THR A 55 -5.87 -4.24 25.41
C THR A 55 -5.01 -3.16 24.73
N GLU A 56 -5.31 -1.91 25.05
CA GLU A 56 -4.56 -0.78 24.50
C GLU A 56 -3.15 -0.75 25.09
N ALA A 57 -2.14 -0.83 24.24
CA ALA A 57 -0.78 -0.47 24.60
C ALA A 57 -0.67 1.06 24.65
N ARG A 58 -0.19 1.59 25.77
CA ARG A 58 -0.12 3.02 26.05
C ARG A 58 1.28 3.56 25.97
N ASP A 59 2.31 2.82 26.38
CA ASP A 59 3.70 3.30 26.37
C ASP A 59 4.72 2.16 26.24
N ILE A 60 5.95 2.47 25.84
CA ILE A 60 7.08 1.53 25.83
C ILE A 60 8.22 2.13 26.64
N ARG A 61 8.76 1.36 27.58
CA ARG A 61 9.95 1.75 28.35
C ARG A 61 11.06 0.76 28.07
N THR A 62 12.20 1.26 27.62
CA THR A 62 13.43 0.49 27.49
C THR A 62 14.17 0.53 28.83
N GLY A 63 14.67 -0.62 29.27
CA GLY A 63 15.46 -0.78 30.48
C GLY A 63 16.92 -1.10 30.17
N ASP A 64 17.73 -1.14 31.22
CA ASP A 64 19.14 -1.53 31.10
C ASP A 64 19.27 -2.98 30.62
N GLY A 65 20.32 -3.27 29.84
CA GLY A 65 20.62 -4.63 29.36
C GLY A 65 19.73 -5.14 28.23
N GLY A 66 19.00 -4.25 27.52
CA GLY A 66 18.20 -4.62 26.33
C GLY A 66 16.84 -5.24 26.66
N SER A 67 16.36 -5.06 27.90
CA SER A 67 14.99 -5.40 28.29
C SER A 67 14.03 -4.27 27.93
N ALA A 68 12.79 -4.58 27.59
CA ALA A 68 11.77 -3.58 27.30
C ALA A 68 10.44 -3.95 27.96
N SER A 69 9.63 -2.95 28.29
CA SER A 69 8.31 -3.13 28.87
C SER A 69 7.26 -2.35 28.09
N VAL A 70 6.08 -2.94 27.97
CA VAL A 70 4.89 -2.30 27.39
C VAL A 70 3.95 -1.96 28.52
N ILE A 71 3.64 -0.68 28.68
CA ILE A 71 2.58 -0.23 29.59
C ILE A 71 1.27 -0.34 28.83
N SER A 72 0.34 -1.17 29.31
CA SER A 72 -0.98 -1.35 28.70
C SER A 72 -2.10 -0.94 29.65
N ALA A 73 -3.33 -0.89 29.13
CA ALA A 73 -4.53 -0.70 29.95
C ALA A 73 -4.73 -1.82 31.00
N ALA A 74 -4.15 -3.00 30.78
CA ALA A 74 -4.23 -4.15 31.69
C ALA A 74 -3.02 -4.28 32.65
N GLY A 75 -2.03 -3.38 32.54
CA GLY A 75 -0.81 -3.40 33.35
C GLY A 75 0.48 -3.41 32.51
N GLU A 76 1.61 -3.53 33.21
CA GLU A 76 2.95 -3.60 32.60
C GLU A 76 3.27 -5.03 32.17
N VAL A 77 3.71 -5.19 30.92
CA VAL A 77 4.23 -6.45 30.39
C VAL A 77 5.71 -6.29 30.10
N ARG A 78 6.54 -7.10 30.76
CA ARG A 78 7.99 -7.15 30.49
C ARG A 78 8.32 -8.17 29.42
N ALA A 79 9.18 -7.78 28.50
CA ALA A 79 9.61 -8.62 27.40
C ALA A 79 11.10 -8.44 27.12
N ARG A 80 11.72 -9.49 26.56
CA ARG A 80 13.08 -9.41 26.04
C ARG A 80 13.15 -8.58 24.76
N VAL A 81 12.05 -8.56 24.00
CA VAL A 81 11.91 -7.86 22.74
C VAL A 81 10.49 -7.31 22.63
N VAL A 82 10.36 -6.07 22.19
CA VAL A 82 9.07 -5.45 21.88
C VAL A 82 9.00 -5.18 20.38
N VAL A 83 7.89 -5.60 19.75
CA VAL A 83 7.63 -5.38 18.33
C VAL A 83 6.44 -4.47 18.17
N VAL A 84 6.65 -3.33 17.52
CA VAL A 84 5.64 -2.32 17.24
C VAL A 84 5.07 -2.55 15.84
N ALA A 85 3.76 -2.78 15.77
CA ALA A 85 3.00 -3.00 14.55
C ALA A 85 1.70 -2.17 14.50
N ASP A 86 1.69 -0.97 15.12
CA ASP A 86 0.55 -0.06 15.27
C ASP A 86 0.23 0.80 14.02
N GLY A 87 0.83 0.44 12.88
CA GLY A 87 0.42 0.92 11.56
C GLY A 87 0.96 2.30 11.15
N LEU A 88 0.32 2.88 10.14
CA LEU A 88 0.79 4.09 9.43
C LEU A 88 1.07 5.27 10.36
N ARG A 89 0.15 5.52 11.30
CA ARG A 89 0.19 6.63 12.26
C ARG A 89 0.81 6.20 13.59
N SER A 90 1.81 5.32 13.52
CA SER A 90 2.47 4.72 14.69
C SER A 90 2.75 5.73 15.79
N LEU A 91 2.05 5.58 16.91
CA LEU A 91 2.23 6.38 18.11
C LEU A 91 3.58 6.05 18.75
N PHE A 92 3.94 4.77 18.77
CA PHE A 92 5.18 4.32 19.38
C PHE A 92 6.40 4.76 18.59
N ARG A 93 6.38 4.71 17.25
CA ARG A 93 7.45 5.30 16.44
C ARG A 93 7.64 6.79 16.76
N HIS A 94 6.56 7.52 17.03
CA HIS A 94 6.65 8.93 17.42
C HIS A 94 7.25 9.10 18.82
N ARG A 95 6.77 8.36 19.81
CA ARG A 95 7.26 8.44 21.20
C ARG A 95 8.71 8.02 21.36
N LEU A 96 9.16 7.04 20.58
CA LEU A 96 10.56 6.62 20.54
C LEU A 96 11.48 7.67 19.87
N GLY A 97 10.92 8.77 19.33
CA GLY A 97 11.68 9.77 18.59
C GLY A 97 12.16 9.30 17.22
N TRP A 98 11.58 8.21 16.70
CA TRP A 98 12.03 7.60 15.45
C TRP A 98 11.27 8.11 14.22
N THR A 99 10.31 9.02 14.38
CA THR A 99 9.49 9.50 13.25
C THR A 99 10.26 10.45 12.33
N VAL A 100 10.21 10.16 11.02
CA VAL A 100 10.71 11.04 9.96
C VAL A 100 9.59 11.31 8.96
N GLY A 101 9.22 12.58 8.81
CA GLY A 101 8.10 13.01 7.96
C GLY A 101 6.74 12.98 8.68
N PRO A 102 5.62 13.19 7.96
CA PRO A 102 5.51 13.22 6.51
C PRO A 102 6.11 14.48 5.89
N ARG A 103 6.57 14.39 4.63
CA ARG A 103 7.13 15.53 3.89
C ARG A 103 6.30 15.80 2.63
N PRO A 104 6.15 17.07 2.22
CA PRO A 104 5.44 17.39 0.99
C PRO A 104 6.15 16.82 -0.25
N PRO A 105 5.41 16.57 -1.34
CA PRO A 105 3.98 16.84 -1.48
C PRO A 105 3.13 15.74 -0.83
N TYR A 106 2.15 16.16 -0.04
CA TYR A 106 1.28 15.26 0.72
C TYR A 106 0.25 14.59 -0.20
N ARG A 107 0.14 13.27 -0.06
CA ARG A 107 -0.76 12.42 -0.85
C ARG A 107 -1.68 11.64 0.06
N TYR A 108 -2.91 11.42 -0.38
CA TYR A 108 -4.00 10.85 0.41
C TYR A 108 -4.69 9.77 -0.41
N GLY A 109 -5.33 8.83 0.27
CA GLY A 109 -6.18 7.80 -0.33
C GLY A 109 -7.57 7.84 0.30
N ILE A 110 -8.59 7.75 -0.53
CA ILE A 110 -10.00 7.72 -0.14
C ILE A 110 -10.59 6.43 -0.71
N VAL A 111 -11.15 5.58 0.13
CA VAL A 111 -11.59 4.25 -0.26
C VAL A 111 -13.02 4.04 0.20
N ALA A 112 -13.81 3.45 -0.68
CA ALA A 112 -15.08 2.83 -0.31
C ALA A 112 -15.30 1.54 -1.11
N HIS A 113 -16.33 0.81 -0.71
CA HIS A 113 -16.73 -0.44 -1.34
C HIS A 113 -18.13 -0.31 -1.90
N TRP A 114 -18.39 -0.98 -3.01
CA TRP A 114 -19.66 -0.94 -3.72
C TRP A 114 -20.13 -2.36 -4.02
N THR A 115 -21.43 -2.61 -3.85
CA THR A 115 -22.09 -3.83 -4.33
C THR A 115 -22.70 -3.53 -5.69
N MET A 116 -22.40 -4.36 -6.69
CA MET A 116 -22.89 -4.17 -8.05
C MET A 116 -23.49 -5.47 -8.58
N ASP A 117 -24.65 -5.40 -9.21
CA ASP A 117 -25.22 -6.54 -9.93
C ASP A 117 -24.64 -6.63 -11.35
N ALA A 118 -23.33 -6.87 -11.42
CA ALA A 118 -22.58 -7.01 -12.66
C ALA A 118 -21.32 -7.87 -12.47
N PRO A 119 -20.90 -8.65 -13.48
CA PRO A 119 -19.68 -9.43 -13.42
C PRO A 119 -18.48 -8.59 -13.00
N VAL A 120 -17.73 -9.07 -12.00
CA VAL A 120 -16.55 -8.37 -11.49
C VAL A 120 -15.36 -8.75 -12.35
N ASP A 121 -14.70 -7.74 -12.93
CA ASP A 121 -13.42 -7.92 -13.60
C ASP A 121 -12.40 -8.45 -12.57
N PRO A 122 -11.72 -9.59 -12.82
CA PRO A 122 -10.76 -10.14 -11.87
C PRO A 122 -9.53 -9.24 -11.69
N TRP A 123 -9.33 -8.26 -12.58
CA TRP A 123 -8.16 -7.38 -12.58
C TRP A 123 -8.41 -6.08 -11.82
N VAL A 124 -7.32 -5.53 -11.28
CA VAL A 124 -7.32 -4.15 -10.78
C VAL A 124 -7.23 -3.20 -11.97
N ARG A 125 -8.20 -2.31 -12.08
CA ARG A 125 -8.26 -1.24 -13.06
C ARG A 125 -7.74 0.05 -12.45
N ILE A 126 -6.76 0.65 -13.10
CA ILE A 126 -6.21 1.96 -12.72
C ILE A 126 -6.60 2.97 -13.79
N THR A 127 -7.18 4.10 -13.38
CA THR A 127 -7.54 5.22 -14.27
C THR A 127 -7.02 6.52 -13.69
N PHE A 128 -6.57 7.42 -14.55
CA PHE A 128 -6.12 8.75 -14.14
C PHE A 128 -7.13 9.80 -14.59
N ASP A 129 -7.51 10.72 -13.71
CA ASP A 129 -8.48 11.78 -14.01
C ASP A 129 -8.15 13.06 -13.24
N HIS A 130 -7.83 14.16 -13.92
CA HIS A 130 -7.72 15.51 -13.34
C HIS A 130 -7.03 15.65 -11.96
N GLY A 131 -5.93 14.91 -11.73
CA GLY A 131 -5.17 14.90 -10.47
C GLY A 131 -5.55 13.79 -9.49
N LEU A 132 -6.40 12.86 -9.92
CA LEU A 132 -6.80 11.65 -9.24
C LEU A 132 -6.19 10.43 -9.93
N GLU A 133 -5.78 9.48 -9.11
CA GLU A 133 -5.48 8.12 -9.52
C GLU A 133 -6.51 7.19 -8.90
N VAL A 134 -7.26 6.50 -9.74
CA VAL A 134 -8.47 5.75 -9.38
C VAL A 134 -8.22 4.27 -9.54
N TYR A 135 -8.32 3.54 -8.43
CA TYR A 135 -8.23 2.09 -8.37
C TYR A 135 -9.62 1.50 -8.28
N GLU A 136 -9.91 0.51 -9.10
CA GLU A 136 -11.10 -0.30 -9.01
C GLU A 136 -10.70 -1.77 -9.05
N GLY A 137 -11.18 -2.59 -8.11
CA GLY A 137 -10.86 -4.01 -8.11
C GLY A 137 -11.81 -4.88 -7.29
N PRO A 138 -11.84 -6.20 -7.54
CA PRO A 138 -12.64 -7.16 -6.79
C PRO A 138 -12.19 -7.22 -5.33
N VAL A 139 -13.14 -7.42 -4.40
CA VAL A 139 -12.79 -7.68 -2.99
C VAL A 139 -13.55 -8.84 -2.35
N ALA A 140 -14.78 -9.13 -2.77
CA ALA A 140 -15.56 -10.29 -2.31
C ALA A 140 -16.83 -10.41 -3.16
N GLY A 141 -17.13 -11.59 -3.71
CA GLY A 141 -18.37 -11.82 -4.46
C GLY A 141 -18.61 -10.76 -5.54
N ASN A 142 -19.72 -10.03 -5.42
CA ASN A 142 -20.11 -8.93 -6.31
C ASN A 142 -19.68 -7.54 -5.81
N GLN A 143 -18.83 -7.46 -4.78
CA GLN A 143 -18.30 -6.22 -4.23
C GLN A 143 -16.98 -5.80 -4.88
N ARG A 144 -16.84 -4.49 -5.06
CA ARG A 144 -15.64 -3.84 -5.60
C ARG A 144 -15.16 -2.75 -4.67
N MET A 145 -13.84 -2.60 -4.58
CA MET A 145 -13.23 -1.42 -3.96
C MET A 145 -13.04 -0.36 -5.03
N VAL A 146 -13.38 0.89 -4.69
CA VAL A 146 -13.04 2.06 -5.50
C VAL A 146 -12.21 3.02 -4.63
N GLY A 147 -10.95 3.17 -4.98
CA GLY A 147 -9.97 4.00 -4.28
C GLY A 147 -9.61 5.22 -5.11
N LEU A 148 -9.64 6.41 -4.51
CA LEU A 148 -9.17 7.66 -5.11
C LEU A 148 -7.90 8.10 -4.39
N LEU A 149 -6.80 8.23 -5.12
CA LEU A 149 -5.55 8.79 -4.60
C LEU A 149 -5.34 10.18 -5.18
N CYS A 150 -4.97 11.14 -4.34
CA CYS A 150 -4.76 12.51 -4.77
C CYS A 150 -3.75 13.26 -3.89
N TYR A 151 -3.18 14.33 -4.43
CA TYR A 151 -2.36 15.26 -3.66
C TYR A 151 -3.22 16.26 -2.87
N GLN A 152 -2.61 16.92 -1.88
CA GLN A 152 -3.27 17.83 -0.95
C GLN A 152 -4.22 18.83 -1.60
N ASP A 153 -3.84 19.43 -2.73
CA ASP A 153 -4.67 20.45 -3.40
C ASP A 153 -6.03 19.91 -3.81
N ARG A 154 -6.08 18.66 -4.30
CA ARG A 154 -7.34 17.97 -4.61
C ARG A 154 -8.04 17.43 -3.38
N MET A 155 -7.28 16.98 -2.37
CA MET A 155 -7.85 16.51 -1.10
C MET A 155 -8.71 17.59 -0.41
N ARG A 156 -8.39 18.87 -0.59
CA ARG A 156 -9.18 20.01 -0.05
C ARG A 156 -10.64 20.00 -0.50
N GLU A 157 -10.96 19.47 -1.68
CA GLU A 157 -12.34 19.41 -2.20
C GLU A 157 -13.25 18.48 -1.36
N PHE A 158 -12.67 17.58 -0.57
CA PHE A 158 -13.36 16.64 0.29
C PHE A 158 -13.62 17.19 1.70
N GLY A 159 -13.07 18.36 2.04
CA GLY A 159 -13.20 18.97 3.37
C GLY A 159 -14.66 19.16 3.78
N GLY A 160 -15.06 18.58 4.92
CA GLY A 160 -16.42 18.67 5.45
C GLY A 160 -17.49 17.88 4.69
N ARG A 161 -17.15 17.24 3.56
CA ARG A 161 -18.12 16.55 2.68
C ARG A 161 -17.56 15.30 2.01
N LEU A 162 -16.68 14.58 2.71
CA LEU A 162 -15.90 13.45 2.19
C LEU A 162 -16.75 12.45 1.40
N GLU A 163 -17.82 11.95 2.01
CA GLU A 163 -18.67 10.93 1.40
C GLU A 163 -19.44 11.46 0.17
N ALA A 164 -20.05 12.64 0.28
CA ALA A 164 -20.79 13.26 -0.82
C ALA A 164 -19.87 13.50 -2.03
N ARG A 165 -18.69 14.11 -1.80
CA ARG A 165 -17.73 14.38 -2.88
C ARG A 165 -17.15 13.11 -3.48
N TYR A 166 -16.85 12.10 -2.66
CA TYR A 166 -16.43 10.80 -3.15
C TYR A 166 -17.48 10.17 -4.08
N ARG A 167 -18.76 10.16 -3.68
CA ARG A 167 -19.86 9.60 -4.49
C ARG A 167 -20.03 10.35 -5.81
N GLU A 168 -19.96 11.68 -5.79
CA GLU A 168 -20.00 12.53 -7.00
C GLU A 168 -18.92 12.10 -8.01
N ILE A 169 -17.66 12.04 -7.56
CA ILE A 169 -16.51 11.70 -8.41
C ILE A 169 -16.62 10.26 -8.90
N ALA A 170 -16.90 9.30 -7.99
CA ALA A 170 -16.99 7.89 -8.33
C ALA A 170 -18.06 7.63 -9.41
N ARG A 171 -19.25 8.23 -9.27
CA ARG A 171 -20.35 8.09 -10.25
C ARG A 171 -20.13 8.84 -11.56
N ALA A 172 -19.35 9.92 -11.53
CA ALA A 172 -18.93 10.61 -12.75
C ALA A 172 -17.94 9.73 -13.55
N LEU A 173 -16.97 9.13 -12.86
CA LEU A 173 -15.94 8.28 -13.48
C LEU A 173 -16.46 6.89 -13.85
N ARG A 174 -17.47 6.39 -13.15
CA ARG A 174 -18.10 5.08 -13.35
C ARG A 174 -19.62 5.22 -13.30
N PRO A 175 -20.28 5.49 -14.43
CA PRO A 175 -21.74 5.60 -14.48
C PRO A 175 -22.48 4.39 -13.91
N ALA A 176 -21.90 3.19 -14.00
CA ALA A 176 -22.46 1.97 -13.41
C ALA A 176 -22.57 2.00 -11.87
N LEU A 177 -21.88 2.93 -11.18
CA LEU A 177 -22.02 3.13 -9.73
C LEU A 177 -23.23 3.99 -9.35
N ARG A 178 -24.01 4.48 -10.33
CA ARG A 178 -25.22 5.26 -10.06
C ARG A 178 -26.32 4.38 -9.44
N ASP A 179 -26.41 3.14 -9.89
CA ASP A 179 -27.39 2.14 -9.44
C ASP A 179 -26.78 1.13 -8.46
N ALA A 180 -25.56 1.40 -7.97
CA ALA A 180 -24.84 0.54 -7.04
C ALA A 180 -24.98 1.02 -5.59
N ASP A 181 -24.96 0.09 -4.66
CA ASP A 181 -25.03 0.37 -3.24
C ASP A 181 -23.64 0.53 -2.62
N LEU A 182 -23.47 1.58 -1.83
CA LEU A 182 -22.25 1.77 -1.03
C LEU A 182 -22.27 0.80 0.16
N VAL A 183 -21.16 0.12 0.41
CA VAL A 183 -20.99 -0.80 1.53
C VAL A 183 -20.14 -0.15 2.61
N GLY A 184 -20.78 0.20 3.73
CA GLY A 184 -20.13 0.87 4.85
C GLY A 184 -19.80 2.34 4.56
N SER A 185 -18.83 2.89 5.29
CA SER A 185 -18.44 4.30 5.19
C SER A 185 -17.34 4.53 4.15
N VAL A 186 -17.29 5.76 3.62
CA VAL A 186 -16.13 6.25 2.88
C VAL A 186 -15.02 6.62 3.86
N SER A 187 -13.83 6.08 3.68
CA SER A 187 -12.69 6.31 4.57
C SER A 187 -11.56 7.04 3.84
N ALA A 188 -10.96 8.03 4.48
CA ALA A 188 -9.78 8.73 3.97
C ALA A 188 -8.59 8.52 4.90
N VAL A 189 -7.41 8.33 4.31
CA VAL A 189 -6.15 8.17 5.03
C VAL A 189 -5.04 8.97 4.37
N GLY A 190 -4.17 9.51 5.20
CA GLY A 190 -2.99 10.28 4.81
C GLY A 190 -2.61 11.30 5.88
N PRO A 191 -1.63 12.17 5.56
CA PRO A 191 -0.80 12.10 4.36
C PRO A 191 0.07 10.83 4.32
N PHE A 192 0.40 10.34 3.13
CA PHE A 192 1.35 9.26 2.92
C PHE A 192 2.80 9.76 3.06
N TRP A 193 3.74 8.83 2.99
CA TRP A 193 5.18 9.05 3.21
C TRP A 193 5.54 9.26 4.68
N HIS A 194 5.57 8.18 5.46
CA HIS A 194 6.18 8.13 6.77
C HIS A 194 7.45 7.29 6.71
N GLN A 195 8.51 7.73 7.39
CA GLN A 195 9.74 6.98 7.56
C GLN A 195 10.07 6.85 9.04
N ALA A 196 10.88 5.85 9.34
CA ALA A 196 11.52 5.71 10.63
C ALA A 196 13.03 5.99 10.48
N SER A 197 13.61 6.79 11.38
CA SER A 197 15.05 7.05 11.42
C SER A 197 15.84 5.77 11.74
N THR A 198 15.27 4.90 12.56
CA THR A 198 15.68 3.51 12.78
C THR A 198 14.44 2.61 12.89
N VAL A 199 14.63 1.31 12.66
CA VAL A 199 13.56 0.29 12.79
C VAL A 199 13.86 -0.75 13.86
N ALA A 200 15.02 -0.67 14.50
CA ALA A 200 15.36 -1.46 15.66
C ALA A 200 16.42 -0.75 16.49
N GLN A 201 16.22 -0.68 17.80
CA GLN A 201 17.19 -0.20 18.79
C GLN A 201 16.67 -0.52 20.19
N ASP A 202 17.57 -0.80 21.13
CA ASP A 202 17.31 -1.01 22.56
C ASP A 202 16.21 -2.07 22.83
N GLY A 203 16.23 -3.18 22.08
CA GLY A 203 15.27 -4.27 22.21
C GLY A 203 13.88 -3.98 21.62
N VAL A 204 13.69 -2.83 20.98
CA VAL A 204 12.43 -2.44 20.32
C VAL A 204 12.59 -2.50 18.80
N PHE A 205 11.61 -3.08 18.11
CA PHE A 205 11.59 -3.27 16.66
C PHE A 205 10.31 -2.73 16.04
N LEU A 206 10.39 -2.13 14.86
CA LEU A 206 9.23 -1.70 14.07
C LEU A 206 8.98 -2.66 12.89
N ILE A 207 7.74 -3.06 12.67
CA ILE A 207 7.31 -3.84 11.50
C ILE A 207 6.06 -3.24 10.84
N GLY A 208 5.77 -3.66 9.61
CA GLY A 208 4.65 -3.14 8.83
C GLY A 208 4.75 -1.63 8.60
N ASP A 209 3.60 -0.97 8.54
CA ASP A 209 3.52 0.47 8.31
C ASP A 209 4.11 1.29 9.48
N ALA A 210 4.28 0.69 10.66
CA ALA A 210 4.99 1.32 11.77
C ALA A 210 6.47 1.53 11.42
N ALA A 211 7.10 0.64 10.65
CA ALA A 211 8.47 0.79 10.17
C ALA A 211 8.63 1.82 9.03
N GLY A 212 7.52 2.37 8.54
CA GLY A 212 7.45 3.39 7.51
C GLY A 212 6.65 2.95 6.29
N PHE A 213 6.05 3.91 5.61
CA PHE A 213 5.10 3.74 4.52
C PHE A 213 5.34 4.81 3.46
N THR A 214 5.55 4.44 2.20
CA THR A 214 5.76 5.45 1.14
C THR A 214 4.48 5.82 0.42
N ASP A 215 3.91 4.92 -0.36
CA ASP A 215 2.70 5.14 -1.15
C ASP A 215 2.17 3.77 -1.61
N PRO A 216 0.84 3.56 -1.66
CA PRO A 216 0.26 2.28 -2.04
C PRO A 216 0.17 2.05 -3.56
N ILE A 217 0.77 2.91 -4.41
CA ILE A 217 0.75 2.80 -5.88
C ILE A 217 1.18 1.42 -6.42
N THR A 218 2.02 0.68 -5.69
CA THR A 218 2.42 -0.67 -6.07
C THR A 218 1.64 -1.78 -5.37
N GLY A 219 0.70 -1.47 -4.46
CA GLY A 219 -0.17 -2.47 -3.83
C GLY A 219 0.51 -3.44 -2.85
N GLU A 220 1.70 -3.12 -2.35
CA GLU A 220 2.57 -4.07 -1.64
C GLU A 220 2.38 -4.18 -0.13
N GLY A 221 1.63 -3.29 0.50
CA GLY A 221 1.71 -3.05 1.96
C GLY A 221 1.68 -4.33 2.81
N VAL A 222 0.71 -5.22 2.55
CA VAL A 222 0.58 -6.50 3.28
C VAL A 222 1.78 -7.42 3.05
N ALA A 223 2.19 -7.60 1.79
CA ALA A 223 3.34 -8.44 1.46
C ALA A 223 4.65 -7.90 2.04
N ALA A 224 4.84 -6.58 2.05
CA ALA A 224 5.98 -5.94 2.68
C ALA A 224 6.00 -6.18 4.20
N GLY A 225 4.87 -5.99 4.89
CA GLY A 225 4.75 -6.27 6.32
C GLY A 225 5.04 -7.72 6.70
N LEU A 226 4.52 -8.69 5.92
CA LEU A 226 4.79 -10.11 6.13
C LEU A 226 6.27 -10.47 5.90
N ARG A 227 6.91 -9.88 4.88
CA ARG A 227 8.36 -10.05 4.64
C ARG A 227 9.20 -9.46 5.78
N GLN A 228 8.80 -8.31 6.31
CA GLN A 228 9.44 -7.70 7.47
C GLN A 228 9.29 -8.58 8.72
N ALA A 229 8.11 -9.13 8.99
CA ALA A 229 7.89 -10.04 10.11
C ALA A 229 8.79 -11.29 10.03
N ARG A 230 8.90 -11.92 8.84
CA ARG A 230 9.83 -13.04 8.62
C ARG A 230 11.29 -12.64 8.82
N ALA A 231 11.69 -11.49 8.29
CA ALA A 231 13.06 -10.99 8.44
C ALA A 231 13.40 -10.63 9.90
N PHE A 232 12.43 -10.14 10.65
CA PHE A 232 12.55 -9.91 12.09
C PHE A 232 12.76 -11.23 12.84
N ALA A 233 11.91 -12.23 12.60
CA ALA A 233 12.06 -13.54 13.24
C ALA A 233 13.44 -14.16 12.98
N ALA A 234 13.91 -14.16 11.73
CA ALA A 234 15.25 -14.64 11.39
C ALA A 234 16.39 -13.81 12.03
N ALA A 235 16.17 -12.51 12.24
CA ALA A 235 17.17 -11.67 12.88
C ALA A 235 17.35 -11.99 14.37
N LEU A 236 16.30 -12.45 15.07
CA LEU A 236 16.37 -12.83 16.48
C LEU A 236 17.35 -13.98 16.76
N GLU A 237 17.64 -14.82 15.76
CA GLU A 237 18.59 -15.93 15.85
C GLU A 237 20.05 -15.49 15.70
N SER A 238 20.29 -14.23 15.31
CA SER A 238 21.62 -13.70 15.07
C SER A 238 22.27 -13.12 16.33
N VAL A 239 23.60 -13.04 16.34
CA VAL A 239 24.36 -12.42 17.45
C VAL A 239 23.98 -10.94 17.68
N ASN A 240 23.60 -10.21 16.63
CA ASN A 240 23.15 -8.82 16.73
C ASN A 240 21.82 -8.63 15.97
N PRO A 241 20.67 -8.96 16.61
CA PRO A 241 19.36 -8.95 15.96
C PRO A 241 18.99 -7.61 15.37
N GLU A 242 19.26 -6.51 16.07
CA GLU A 242 18.91 -5.19 15.60
C GLU A 242 19.68 -4.80 14.33
N ARG A 243 21.00 -5.05 14.30
CA ARG A 243 21.81 -4.76 13.11
C ARG A 243 21.35 -5.60 11.93
N THR A 244 21.13 -6.90 12.16
CA THR A 244 20.67 -7.84 11.14
C THR A 244 19.32 -7.40 10.58
N TYR A 245 18.36 -7.07 11.45
CA TYR A 245 17.04 -6.61 11.02
C TYR A 245 17.10 -5.27 10.29
N ARG A 246 17.87 -4.28 10.77
CA ARG A 246 18.06 -2.99 10.06
C ARG A 246 18.57 -3.20 8.63
N GLN A 247 19.48 -4.15 8.42
CA GLN A 247 19.99 -4.48 7.08
C GLN A 247 18.93 -5.19 6.22
N ALA A 248 18.25 -6.19 6.76
CA ALA A 248 17.19 -6.91 6.05
C ALA A 248 16.03 -5.98 5.66
N HIS A 249 15.58 -5.13 6.58
CA HIS A 249 14.54 -4.13 6.33
C HIS A 249 14.92 -3.17 5.20
N ARG A 250 16.19 -2.71 5.17
CA ARG A 250 16.68 -1.86 4.06
C ARG A 250 16.62 -2.59 2.73
N ARG A 251 16.98 -3.88 2.67
CA ARG A 251 16.89 -4.68 1.43
C ARG A 251 15.45 -4.85 0.97
N ILE A 252 14.53 -5.14 1.89
CA ILE A 252 13.10 -5.31 1.60
C ILE A 252 12.47 -4.01 1.07
N THR A 253 12.87 -2.85 1.58
CA THR A 253 12.17 -1.59 1.30
C THR A 253 12.83 -0.69 0.26
N LYS A 254 14.14 -0.84 -0.02
CA LYS A 254 14.88 0.08 -0.90
C LYS A 254 14.33 0.12 -2.33
N ASP A 255 14.11 -1.04 -2.94
CA ASP A 255 13.68 -1.14 -4.34
C ASP A 255 12.20 -0.78 -4.53
N PRO A 256 11.25 -1.30 -3.72
CA PRO A 256 9.86 -0.86 -3.78
C PRO A 256 9.69 0.66 -3.66
N ARG A 257 10.45 1.30 -2.75
CA ARG A 257 10.42 2.76 -2.57
C ARG A 257 10.90 3.52 -3.81
N ARG A 258 11.91 2.99 -4.51
CA ARG A 258 12.41 3.58 -5.76
C ARG A 258 11.40 3.45 -6.89
N VAL A 259 10.76 2.28 -7.00
CA VAL A 259 9.69 2.03 -7.97
C VAL A 259 8.51 2.96 -7.71
N ALA A 260 8.02 3.04 -6.47
CA ALA A 260 6.95 3.96 -6.09
C ALA A 260 7.31 5.41 -6.40
N ALA A 261 8.52 5.87 -6.07
CA ALA A 261 8.98 7.22 -6.40
C ALA A 261 9.00 7.49 -7.91
N LEU A 262 9.39 6.50 -8.72
CA LEU A 262 9.36 6.60 -10.19
C LEU A 262 7.92 6.73 -10.70
N PHE A 263 7.03 5.82 -10.30
CA PHE A 263 5.62 5.87 -10.71
C PHE A 263 4.95 7.17 -10.30
N LEU A 264 5.21 7.64 -9.07
CA LEU A 264 4.70 8.93 -8.60
C LEU A 264 5.20 10.08 -9.47
N ARG A 265 6.48 10.11 -9.86
CA ARG A 265 7.01 11.14 -10.77
C ARG A 265 6.35 11.09 -12.15
N LEU A 266 6.13 9.90 -12.69
CA LEU A 266 5.45 9.69 -13.97
C LEU A 266 3.97 10.12 -13.91
N SER A 267 3.29 9.81 -12.81
CA SER A 267 1.87 10.12 -12.61
C SER A 267 1.56 11.61 -12.47
N ARG A 268 2.57 12.46 -12.22
CA ARG A 268 2.38 13.90 -12.04
C ARG A 268 2.09 14.66 -13.33
N THR A 269 2.46 14.12 -14.48
CA THR A 269 2.30 14.80 -15.77
C THR A 269 1.37 13.98 -16.66
N PRO A 270 0.18 14.49 -17.03
CA PRO A 270 -0.75 13.77 -17.90
C PRO A 270 -0.11 13.26 -19.20
N ALA A 271 0.78 14.06 -19.82
CA ALA A 271 1.53 13.67 -21.01
C ALA A 271 2.47 12.47 -20.78
N LEU A 272 3.06 12.33 -19.58
CA LEU A 272 3.90 11.18 -19.22
C LEU A 272 3.06 9.94 -18.97
N VAL A 273 1.91 10.09 -18.30
CA VAL A 273 0.94 8.99 -18.13
C VAL A 273 0.50 8.50 -19.50
N GLU A 274 0.05 9.40 -20.37
CA GLU A 274 -0.42 9.04 -21.70
C GLU A 274 0.69 8.36 -22.53
N ARG A 275 1.93 8.88 -22.45
CA ARG A 275 3.08 8.26 -23.13
C ARG A 275 3.41 6.88 -22.57
N ALA A 276 3.36 6.71 -21.25
CA ALA A 276 3.57 5.42 -20.60
C ALA A 276 2.48 4.41 -21.00
N MET A 277 1.23 4.84 -21.13
CA MET A 277 0.13 3.99 -21.57
C MET A 277 0.28 3.56 -23.04
N ARG A 278 0.62 4.50 -23.94
CA ARG A 278 0.92 4.17 -25.35
C ARG A 278 2.14 3.25 -25.49
N SER A 279 3.14 3.40 -24.62
CA SER A 279 4.30 2.51 -24.58
C SER A 279 3.94 1.12 -24.06
N HIS A 280 3.05 1.03 -23.07
CA HIS A 280 2.56 -0.26 -22.55
C HIS A 280 1.81 -1.09 -23.59
N GLU A 281 1.03 -0.45 -24.47
CA GLU A 281 0.38 -1.13 -25.62
C GLU A 281 1.41 -1.79 -26.57
N ARG A 282 2.64 -1.26 -26.62
CA ARG A 282 3.72 -1.75 -27.49
C ARG A 282 4.71 -2.69 -26.79
N ALA A 283 4.87 -2.53 -25.47
CA ALA A 283 5.82 -3.29 -24.66
C ALA A 283 5.21 -3.63 -23.28
N PRO A 284 4.22 -4.54 -23.23
CA PRO A 284 3.48 -4.84 -22.00
C PRO A 284 4.36 -5.40 -20.87
N GLN A 285 5.45 -6.09 -21.23
CA GLN A 285 6.36 -6.71 -20.26
C GLN A 285 7.10 -5.71 -19.37
N THR A 286 7.33 -4.47 -19.82
CA THR A 286 8.08 -3.47 -19.05
C THR A 286 7.33 -3.01 -17.80
N LEU A 287 6.01 -2.84 -17.89
CA LEU A 287 5.17 -2.52 -16.73
C LEU A 287 5.12 -3.70 -15.75
N THR A 288 5.00 -4.92 -16.28
CA THR A 288 5.06 -6.16 -15.48
C THR A 288 6.40 -6.30 -14.75
N THR A 289 7.51 -5.97 -15.40
CA THR A 289 8.85 -5.94 -14.79
C THR A 289 8.96 -4.90 -13.69
N LEU A 290 8.47 -3.69 -13.90
CA LEU A 290 8.48 -2.64 -12.87
C LEU A 290 7.59 -2.99 -11.68
N LEU A 291 6.42 -3.57 -11.93
CA LEU A 291 5.55 -4.04 -10.86
C LEU A 291 6.16 -5.23 -10.14
N GLY A 292 6.81 -6.16 -10.84
CA GLY A 292 7.56 -7.27 -10.23
C GLY A 292 8.75 -6.80 -9.38
N ILE A 293 9.43 -5.72 -9.77
CA ILE A 293 10.47 -5.07 -8.95
C ILE A 293 9.86 -4.33 -7.77
N GLY A 294 8.72 -3.67 -8.00
CA GLY A 294 7.86 -3.11 -6.95
C GLY A 294 7.61 -4.19 -5.91
N PHE A 295 6.85 -5.23 -6.25
CA PHE A 295 6.54 -6.39 -5.41
C PHE A 295 7.75 -7.08 -4.78
N GLY A 296 8.98 -6.76 -5.20
CA GLY A 296 10.24 -7.31 -4.72
C GLY A 296 10.45 -8.76 -5.11
N TYR A 297 9.81 -9.20 -6.21
CA TYR A 297 10.13 -10.45 -6.88
C TYR A 297 11.47 -10.33 -7.63
N TRP A 298 11.79 -9.13 -8.12
CA TRP A 298 12.99 -8.83 -8.89
C TRP A 298 13.72 -7.59 -8.35
N GLY A 299 15.00 -7.44 -8.67
CA GLY A 299 15.77 -6.23 -8.42
C GLY A 299 15.81 -5.31 -9.64
N PHE A 300 16.20 -4.05 -9.43
CA PHE A 300 16.39 -3.08 -10.54
C PHE A 300 17.43 -3.52 -11.59
N ASN A 301 18.33 -4.44 -11.23
CA ASN A 301 19.29 -5.06 -12.13
C ASN A 301 18.64 -5.86 -13.27
N ARG A 302 17.33 -6.15 -13.18
CA ARG A 302 16.57 -6.82 -14.23
C ARG A 302 16.15 -5.90 -15.37
N ILE A 303 16.16 -4.57 -15.18
CA ILE A 303 15.83 -3.62 -16.25
C ILE A 303 17.11 -3.23 -16.99
N THR A 304 17.18 -3.59 -18.26
CA THR A 304 18.27 -3.18 -19.15
C THR A 304 18.17 -1.70 -19.52
N PRO A 305 19.29 -1.02 -19.87
CA PRO A 305 19.27 0.35 -20.35
C PRO A 305 18.34 0.54 -21.57
N ARG A 306 18.20 -0.48 -22.42
CA ARG A 306 17.29 -0.47 -23.58
C ARG A 306 15.83 -0.49 -23.17
N GLU A 307 15.46 -1.21 -22.12
CA GLU A 307 14.10 -1.21 -21.58
C GLU A 307 13.74 0.10 -20.89
N TRP A 308 14.71 0.72 -20.22
CA TRP A 308 14.57 2.08 -19.71
C TRP A 308 14.32 3.08 -20.83
N ILE A 309 15.11 3.02 -21.90
CA ILE A 309 14.91 3.88 -23.07
C ILE A 309 13.52 3.62 -23.66
N ARG A 310 13.13 2.38 -23.94
CA ARG A 310 11.79 2.02 -24.46
C ARG A 310 10.62 2.57 -23.64
N MET A 311 10.75 2.53 -22.32
CA MET A 311 9.74 3.04 -21.40
C MET A 311 9.50 4.55 -21.58
N PHE A 312 10.55 5.30 -21.91
CA PHE A 312 10.48 6.74 -22.12
C PHE A 312 10.42 7.14 -23.59
N SER A 313 11.06 6.46 -24.53
CA SER A 313 11.10 6.81 -25.96
C SER A 313 9.83 6.37 -26.69
N GLY A 314 9.19 5.27 -26.25
CA GLY A 314 8.12 4.63 -27.02
C GLY A 314 8.61 3.94 -28.32
N HIS A 315 9.93 3.73 -28.44
CA HIS A 315 10.66 3.03 -29.51
C HIS A 315 11.54 1.93 -28.93
#